data_AF-A0A0Q4E081-F1
#
_entry.id   AF-A0A0Q4E081-F1
#
_cell.length_a   1.000
_cell.length_b   1.000
_cell.length_c   1.000
_cell.angle_alpha   90.00
_cell.angle_beta   90.00
_cell.angle_gamma   90.00
#
_symmetry.space_group_name_H-M   'P 1'
#
loop_
_entity.id
_entity.type
_entity.pdbx_description
1 polymer ?
#
loop_
_entity_poly.entity_id
_entity_poly.type
_entity_poly.pdbx_seq_one_letter_code
_entity_poly.pdbx_strand_id
1 'polypeptide(L)'
;MKLNCKELQNNKRVFIILLFSFSYYSFGQKIIIDNQNSFPIEISYLKNSDIVKNNEKKIVQSKFEISEINILKENINGEINIPLFLRTDETLSITVNQNNIKFGGNKDSIHSYLFNTLKNDLFINIGNYQKSYHKDDVNTFIRLSEIAKSNIISKIQKYNTTTSVIDDAYLKKIERYIIRQWLYSIFINLDSTNNGNTKNKILQYYFNNYIKKDITHYSCESYWDYEIIRKFAKHSKELRLSLTKYNIVEKSDEDDINQFMNKSCQKFYFQSRYNYLNHIKDPKAEFYRTILKEKFNND
;
A
#
# COMPACT_ATOMS: atom_id res chain seq x y z
N MET A 1 31.92 17.49 57.54
CA MET A 1 30.97 16.55 56.90
C MET A 1 31.59 16.12 55.56
N LYS A 2 32.33 15.00 55.54
CA LYS A 2 33.00 14.50 54.33
C LYS A 2 31.99 13.68 53.53
N LEU A 3 31.47 14.25 52.44
CA LEU A 3 30.69 13.51 51.45
C LEU A 3 31.58 12.39 50.89
N ASN A 4 31.08 11.17 51.01
CA ASN A 4 31.80 9.95 50.69
C ASN A 4 31.99 9.88 49.16
N CYS A 5 33.23 10.02 48.66
CA CYS A 5 33.52 10.04 47.21
C CYS A 5 32.97 8.83 46.44
N LYS A 6 32.75 7.69 47.12
CA LYS A 6 32.11 6.49 46.56
C LYS A 6 30.62 6.69 46.24
N GLU A 7 29.88 7.44 47.05
CA GLU A 7 28.46 7.72 46.81
C GLU A 7 28.27 8.64 45.60
N LEU A 8 29.15 9.64 45.44
CA LEU A 8 29.15 10.53 44.27
C LEU A 8 29.48 9.79 42.96
N GLN A 9 30.39 8.81 42.98
CA GLN A 9 30.73 7.99 41.81
C GLN A 9 29.62 7.00 41.45
N ASN A 10 28.98 6.36 42.43
CA ASN A 10 27.83 5.47 42.19
C ASN A 10 26.62 6.25 41.65
N ASN A 11 26.33 7.43 42.21
CA ASN A 11 25.24 8.28 41.71
C ASN A 11 25.47 8.74 40.26
N LYS A 12 26.71 9.08 39.87
CA LYS A 12 27.04 9.41 38.47
C LYS A 12 26.83 8.23 37.52
N ARG A 13 27.22 7.01 37.90
CA ARG A 13 27.01 5.81 37.07
C ARG A 13 25.53 5.45 36.93
N VAL A 14 24.77 5.52 38.01
CA VAL A 14 23.32 5.30 37.99
C VAL A 14 22.61 6.35 37.14
N PHE A 15 23.03 7.62 37.21
CA PHE A 15 22.47 8.70 36.39
C PHE A 15 22.78 8.53 34.89
N ILE A 16 24.00 8.07 34.55
CA ILE A 16 24.38 7.77 33.16
C ILE A 16 23.58 6.56 32.64
N ILE A 17 23.42 5.50 33.44
CA ILE A 17 22.61 4.34 33.06
C ILE A 17 21.13 4.73 32.88
N LEU A 18 20.60 5.58 33.76
CA LEU A 18 19.25 6.14 33.63
C LEU A 18 19.11 7.01 32.38
N LEU A 19 20.06 7.90 32.08
CA LEU A 19 20.06 8.70 30.84
C LEU A 19 20.08 7.83 29.58
N PHE A 20 20.91 6.78 29.55
CA PHE A 20 20.95 5.85 28.43
C PHE A 20 19.65 5.04 28.30
N SER A 21 19.07 4.58 29.42
CA SER A 21 17.81 3.83 29.39
C SER A 21 16.61 4.71 29.04
N PHE A 22 16.54 5.97 29.51
CA PHE A 22 15.49 6.92 29.08
C PHE A 22 15.62 7.33 27.62
N SER A 23 16.85 7.52 27.10
CA SER A 23 17.05 7.80 25.68
C SER A 23 16.54 6.67 24.77
N TYR A 24 16.61 5.42 25.24
CA TYR A 24 16.16 4.24 24.50
C TYR A 24 14.63 4.12 24.34
N TYR A 25 13.85 4.88 25.12
CA TYR A 25 12.38 4.95 25.04
C TYR A 25 11.88 6.16 24.24
N SER A 26 12.75 7.13 23.93
CA SER A 26 12.34 8.37 23.23
C SER A 26 12.35 8.26 21.71
N PHE A 27 13.05 7.27 21.13
CA PHE A 27 13.14 7.07 19.68
C PHE A 27 12.15 6.02 19.21
N GLY A 28 11.17 6.44 18.41
CA GLY A 28 10.20 5.57 17.78
C GLY A 28 9.16 6.36 17.00
N GLN A 29 8.64 5.76 15.94
CA GLN A 29 7.60 6.34 15.10
C GLN A 29 6.35 6.45 15.96
N LYS A 30 5.70 7.61 15.91
CA LYS A 30 4.50 7.87 16.70
C LYS A 30 3.33 8.10 15.79
N ILE A 31 2.30 7.29 15.94
CA ILE A 31 1.03 7.50 15.26
C ILE A 31 -0.04 7.82 16.29
N ILE A 32 -0.59 9.02 16.19
CA ILE A 32 -1.63 9.50 17.09
C ILE A 32 -2.97 9.31 16.39
N ILE A 33 -3.79 8.39 16.87
CA ILE A 33 -5.14 8.16 16.36
C ILE A 33 -6.13 8.89 17.26
N ASP A 34 -6.88 9.83 16.68
CA ASP A 34 -7.94 10.57 17.35
C ASP A 34 -9.31 10.12 16.79
N ASN A 35 -10.01 9.26 17.54
CA ASN A 35 -11.31 8.73 17.14
C ASN A 35 -12.42 9.69 17.57
N GLN A 36 -12.89 10.52 16.64
CA GLN A 36 -14.00 11.45 16.86
C GLN A 36 -15.36 10.85 16.47
N ASN A 37 -15.45 9.53 16.28
CA ASN A 37 -16.70 8.85 16.02
C ASN A 37 -17.46 8.59 17.32
N SER A 38 -18.77 8.39 17.18
CA SER A 38 -19.65 7.92 18.26
C SER A 38 -19.51 6.43 18.59
N PHE A 39 -18.68 5.70 17.86
CA PHE A 39 -18.43 4.27 18.00
C PHE A 39 -16.92 3.98 18.07
N PRO A 40 -16.49 2.87 18.70
CA PRO A 40 -15.08 2.49 18.74
C PRO A 40 -14.56 2.14 17.34
N ILE A 41 -13.27 2.33 17.12
CA ILE A 41 -12.57 1.83 15.94
C ILE A 41 -11.51 0.83 16.37
N GLU A 42 -11.32 -0.20 15.56
CA GLU A 42 -10.16 -1.07 15.68
C GLU A 42 -9.08 -0.57 14.73
N ILE A 43 -7.86 -0.47 15.24
CA ILE A 43 -6.67 -0.18 14.45
C ILE A 43 -5.77 -1.41 14.45
N SER A 44 -5.31 -1.83 13.27
CA SER A 44 -4.31 -2.88 13.14
C SER A 44 -3.05 -2.35 12.47
N TYR A 45 -1.90 -2.81 12.96
CA TYR A 45 -0.59 -2.39 12.49
C TYR A 45 0.44 -3.48 12.80
N LEU A 46 1.33 -3.77 11.86
CA LEU A 46 2.29 -4.88 11.97
C LEU A 46 1.56 -6.21 12.30
N LYS A 47 1.72 -6.73 13.53
CA LYS A 47 1.03 -7.93 14.05
C LYS A 47 0.16 -7.62 15.28
N ASN A 48 -0.08 -6.35 15.56
CA ASN A 48 -0.84 -5.88 16.71
C ASN A 48 -2.18 -5.32 16.26
N SER A 49 -3.18 -5.40 17.12
CA SER A 49 -4.42 -4.66 16.99
C SER A 49 -4.79 -3.99 18.30
N ASP A 50 -5.49 -2.87 18.20
CA ASP A 50 -5.83 -2.01 19.30
C ASP A 50 -7.24 -1.44 19.09
N ILE A 51 -8.04 -1.38 20.15
CA ILE A 51 -9.32 -0.68 20.12
C ILE A 51 -9.09 0.77 20.60
N VAL A 52 -9.64 1.73 19.86
CA VAL A 52 -9.72 3.15 20.24
C VAL A 52 -11.19 3.48 20.47
N LYS A 53 -11.57 3.78 21.71
CA LYS A 53 -12.96 4.06 22.07
C LYS A 53 -13.46 5.35 21.41
N ASN A 54 -14.76 5.56 21.47
CA ASN A 54 -15.42 6.77 21.00
C ASN A 54 -14.86 8.01 21.72
N ASN A 55 -14.54 9.07 20.96
CA ASN A 55 -13.95 10.31 21.44
C ASN A 55 -12.64 10.11 22.22
N GLU A 56 -11.89 9.06 21.91
CA GLU A 56 -10.60 8.75 22.51
C GLU A 56 -9.45 9.07 21.55
N LYS A 57 -8.35 9.57 22.12
CA LYS A 57 -7.07 9.67 21.44
C LYS A 57 -6.12 8.59 21.96
N LYS A 58 -5.54 7.80 21.05
CA LYS A 58 -4.55 6.77 21.35
C LYS A 58 -3.24 7.07 20.64
N ILE A 59 -2.11 6.77 21.29
CA ILE A 59 -0.78 6.89 20.72
C ILE A 59 -0.23 5.48 20.50
N VAL A 60 0.04 5.16 19.24
CA VAL A 60 0.80 3.97 18.84
C VAL A 60 2.25 4.40 18.71
N GLN A 61 3.15 3.79 19.47
CA GLN A 61 4.58 4.04 19.39
C GLN A 61 5.31 2.74 19.06
N SER A 62 6.09 2.74 17.99
CA SER A 62 6.87 1.58 17.55
C SER A 62 8.33 1.95 17.32
N LYS A 63 9.24 1.04 17.68
CA LYS A 63 10.66 1.13 17.33
C LYS A 63 10.93 0.71 15.88
N PHE A 64 10.03 -0.08 15.30
CA PHE A 64 10.09 -0.52 13.91
C PHE A 64 9.25 0.40 13.03
N GLU A 65 9.65 0.54 11.77
CA GLU A 65 8.85 1.24 10.75
C GLU A 65 7.49 0.55 10.61
N ILE A 66 6.43 1.27 10.93
CA ILE A 66 5.06 0.94 10.61
C ILE A 66 4.81 1.44 9.19
N SER A 67 4.62 0.51 8.26
CA SER A 67 4.39 0.80 6.84
C SER A 67 2.93 1.14 6.51
N GLU A 68 1.99 0.71 7.34
CA GLU A 68 0.56 0.95 7.15
C GLU A 68 -0.21 0.86 8.47
N ILE A 69 -1.36 1.51 8.50
CA ILE A 69 -2.39 1.32 9.52
C ILE A 69 -3.69 0.99 8.83
N ASN A 70 -4.35 -0.04 9.32
CA ASN A 70 -5.71 -0.33 8.93
C ASN A 70 -6.70 0.11 10.00
N ILE A 71 -7.82 0.68 9.59
CA ILE A 71 -8.88 1.14 10.48
C ILE A 71 -10.17 0.41 10.12
N LEU A 72 -10.67 -0.38 11.05
CA LEU A 72 -11.96 -1.07 10.97
C LEU A 72 -13.01 -0.27 11.74
N LYS A 73 -14.11 0.05 11.05
CA LYS A 73 -15.26 0.76 11.61
C LYS A 73 -16.44 -0.20 11.68
N GLU A 74 -17.06 -0.35 12.86
CA GLU A 74 -18.21 -1.26 13.05
C GLU A 74 -19.34 -1.05 12.02
N ASN A 75 -19.58 0.21 11.63
CA ASN A 75 -20.71 0.57 10.76
C ASN A 75 -20.37 0.68 9.26
N ILE A 76 -19.11 0.45 8.88
CA ILE A 76 -18.70 0.44 7.46
C ILE A 76 -18.18 -0.95 7.15
N ASN A 77 -18.83 -1.65 6.22
CA ASN A 77 -18.30 -2.88 5.64
C ASN A 77 -17.04 -2.55 4.81
N GLY A 78 -15.90 -2.42 5.47
CA GLY A 78 -14.64 -2.10 4.83
C GLY A 78 -13.56 -1.68 5.82
N GLU A 79 -12.36 -2.23 5.60
CA GLU A 79 -11.13 -1.82 6.25
C GLU A 79 -10.53 -0.62 5.49
N ILE A 80 -10.21 0.46 6.20
CA ILE A 80 -9.53 1.62 5.63
C ILE A 80 -8.03 1.43 5.81
N ASN A 81 -7.33 1.06 4.74
CA ASN A 81 -5.87 0.99 4.72
C ASN A 81 -5.27 2.39 4.47
N ILE A 82 -4.37 2.80 5.37
CA ILE A 82 -3.60 4.05 5.28
C ILE A 82 -2.12 3.67 5.17
N PRO A 83 -1.50 3.78 3.99
CA PRO A 83 -0.06 3.61 3.86
C PRO A 83 0.67 4.76 4.56
N LEU A 84 1.73 4.43 5.28
CA LEU A 84 2.55 5.37 6.05
C LEU A 84 3.90 5.57 5.39
N PHE A 85 4.26 6.82 5.15
CA PHE A 85 5.53 7.22 4.52
C PHE A 85 6.39 8.04 5.47
N LEU A 86 6.56 7.53 6.70
CA LEU A 86 7.21 8.22 7.80
C LEU A 86 8.54 7.56 8.16
N ARG A 87 9.49 8.36 8.64
CA ARG A 87 10.70 7.87 9.29
C ARG A 87 10.39 7.34 10.69
N THR A 88 11.31 6.53 11.22
CA THR A 88 11.19 5.96 12.56
C THR A 88 11.25 6.98 13.70
N ASP A 89 11.53 8.25 13.42
CA ASP A 89 11.51 9.36 14.36
C ASP A 89 10.37 10.36 14.10
N GLU A 90 9.57 10.14 13.07
CA GLU A 90 8.48 11.04 12.67
C GLU A 90 7.16 10.70 13.37
N THR A 91 6.30 11.73 13.48
CA THR A 91 4.99 11.64 14.10
C THR A 91 3.90 12.02 13.12
N LEU A 92 2.86 11.18 12.99
CA LEU A 92 1.66 11.49 12.23
C LEU A 92 0.44 11.42 13.13
N SER A 93 -0.43 12.42 13.04
CA SER A 93 -1.75 12.42 13.67
C SER A 93 -2.80 12.09 12.62
N ILE A 94 -3.69 11.15 12.93
CA ILE A 94 -4.81 10.72 12.10
C ILE A 94 -6.08 10.97 12.90
N THR A 95 -6.88 11.94 12.47
CA THR A 95 -8.20 12.20 13.05
C THR A 95 -9.25 11.51 12.21
N VAL A 96 -10.00 10.61 12.83
CA VAL A 96 -11.03 9.80 12.17
C VAL A 96 -12.40 10.32 12.60
N ASN A 97 -13.17 10.80 11.65
CA ASN A 97 -14.58 11.16 11.81
C ASN A 97 -15.44 10.23 10.91
N GLN A 98 -16.77 10.27 11.05
CA GLN A 98 -17.72 9.36 10.43
C GLN A 98 -17.45 9.23 8.93
N ASN A 99 -17.27 10.38 8.26
CA ASN A 99 -17.12 10.44 6.81
C ASN A 99 -15.71 10.80 6.33
N ASN A 100 -14.83 11.30 7.21
CA ASN A 100 -13.57 11.92 6.79
C ASN A 100 -12.39 11.46 7.65
N ILE A 101 -11.21 11.45 7.02
CA ILE A 101 -9.91 11.27 7.69
C ILE A 101 -9.07 12.51 7.43
N LYS A 102 -8.55 13.10 8.51
CA LYS A 102 -7.64 14.25 8.46
C LYS A 102 -6.28 13.85 9.00
N PHE A 103 -5.23 14.42 8.40
CA PHE A 103 -3.85 14.18 8.80
C PHE A 103 -3.25 15.45 9.39
N GLY A 104 -2.32 15.28 10.33
CA GLY A 104 -1.51 16.37 10.90
C GLY A 104 -0.14 15.86 11.32
N GLY A 105 0.81 16.76 11.55
CA GLY A 105 2.19 16.40 11.91
C GLY A 105 3.08 16.21 10.69
N ASN A 106 4.02 15.27 10.74
CA ASN A 106 4.99 15.06 9.66
C ASN A 106 4.30 14.52 8.40
N LYS A 107 4.62 15.14 7.25
CA LYS A 107 4.15 14.73 5.92
C LYS A 107 2.61 14.63 5.81
N ASP A 108 1.90 15.42 6.61
CA ASP A 108 0.44 15.47 6.63
C ASP A 108 -0.17 15.80 5.27
N SER A 109 0.46 16.70 4.52
CA SER A 109 0.05 17.15 3.20
C SER A 109 0.19 16.03 2.17
N ILE A 110 1.25 15.22 2.26
CA ILE A 110 1.44 14.04 1.42
C ILE A 110 0.36 13.01 1.73
N HIS A 111 0.16 12.64 2.99
CA HIS A 111 -0.86 11.65 3.37
C HIS A 111 -2.27 12.15 3.01
N SER A 112 -2.56 13.43 3.24
CA SER A 112 -3.83 14.06 2.85
C SER A 112 -4.06 13.97 1.35
N TYR A 113 -3.05 14.27 0.54
CA TYR A 113 -3.16 14.17 -0.91
C TYR A 113 -3.34 12.72 -1.39
N LEU A 114 -2.51 11.80 -0.89
CA LEU A 114 -2.57 10.38 -1.26
C LEU A 114 -3.92 9.75 -0.91
N PHE A 115 -4.48 10.10 0.26
CA PHE A 115 -5.74 9.53 0.73
C PHE A 115 -6.96 10.21 0.11
N ASN A 116 -7.01 11.56 0.08
CA ASN A 116 -8.22 12.28 -0.29
C ASN A 116 -8.27 12.71 -1.77
N THR A 117 -7.14 12.84 -2.45
CA THR A 117 -7.07 13.52 -3.77
C THR A 117 -6.53 12.65 -4.88
N LEU A 118 -5.55 11.78 -4.61
CA LEU A 118 -4.85 11.00 -5.64
C LEU A 118 -5.80 10.22 -6.56
N LYS A 119 -6.82 9.55 -5.98
CA LYS A 119 -7.79 8.79 -6.75
C LYS A 119 -8.55 9.68 -7.74
N ASN A 120 -8.96 10.87 -7.33
CA ASN A 120 -9.64 11.79 -8.24
C ASN A 120 -8.71 12.25 -9.38
N ASP A 121 -7.47 12.61 -9.06
CA ASP A 121 -6.47 13.00 -10.07
C ASP A 121 -6.13 11.87 -11.06
N LEU A 122 -6.12 10.62 -10.59
CA LEU A 122 -5.90 9.46 -11.44
C LEU A 122 -7.08 9.15 -12.36
N PHE A 123 -8.31 9.24 -11.83
CA PHE A 123 -9.51 8.79 -12.51
C PHE A 123 -10.18 9.89 -13.35
N ILE A 124 -9.89 11.18 -13.13
CA ILE A 124 -10.43 12.28 -13.95
C ILE A 124 -10.02 12.15 -15.44
N ASN A 125 -8.90 11.48 -15.72
CA ASN A 125 -8.39 11.28 -17.08
C ASN A 125 -9.00 10.08 -17.81
N ILE A 126 -9.85 9.28 -17.16
CA ILE A 126 -10.47 8.08 -17.74
C ILE A 126 -11.18 8.36 -19.06
N GLY A 127 -11.98 9.42 -19.12
CA GLY A 127 -12.71 9.76 -20.33
C GLY A 127 -11.78 10.07 -21.52
N ASN A 128 -10.61 10.64 -21.26
CA ASN A 128 -9.62 10.92 -22.30
C ASN A 128 -8.88 9.65 -22.74
N TYR A 129 -8.53 8.78 -21.79
CA TYR A 129 -7.95 7.46 -22.08
C TYR A 129 -8.88 6.62 -22.95
N GLN A 130 -10.16 6.53 -22.58
CA GLN A 130 -11.17 5.80 -23.35
C GLN A 130 -11.34 6.40 -24.76
N LYS A 131 -11.41 7.73 -24.89
CA LYS A 131 -11.50 8.39 -26.21
C LYS A 131 -10.30 8.06 -27.11
N SER A 132 -9.08 8.12 -26.59
CA SER A 132 -7.88 7.78 -27.37
C SER A 132 -7.83 6.29 -27.70
N TYR A 133 -8.18 5.43 -26.74
CA TYR A 133 -8.23 3.99 -26.93
C TYR A 133 -9.23 3.59 -28.01
N HIS A 134 -10.45 4.13 -27.99
CA HIS A 134 -11.49 3.89 -29.00
C HIS A 134 -11.12 4.38 -30.40
N LYS A 135 -10.21 5.37 -30.50
CA LYS A 135 -9.68 5.88 -31.77
C LYS A 135 -8.42 5.14 -32.25
N ASP A 136 -8.00 4.09 -31.55
CA ASP A 136 -6.75 3.36 -31.79
C ASP A 136 -5.48 4.25 -31.73
N ASP A 137 -5.56 5.37 -30.99
CA ASP A 137 -4.47 6.34 -30.86
C ASP A 137 -3.59 6.02 -29.63
N VAL A 138 -2.69 5.05 -29.84
CA VAL A 138 -1.71 4.59 -28.83
C VAL A 138 -0.84 5.73 -28.31
N ASN A 139 -0.36 6.61 -29.19
CA ASN A 139 0.60 7.65 -28.83
C ASN A 139 -0.07 8.72 -27.95
N THR A 140 -1.28 9.15 -28.30
CA THR A 140 -2.02 10.10 -27.46
C THR A 140 -2.39 9.47 -26.14
N PHE A 141 -2.79 8.20 -26.10
CA PHE A 141 -3.07 7.49 -24.86
C PHE A 141 -1.87 7.53 -23.91
N ILE A 142 -0.70 7.09 -24.39
CA ILE A 142 0.54 7.05 -23.60
C ILE A 142 0.91 8.45 -23.14
N ARG A 143 0.90 9.45 -24.04
CA ARG A 143 1.26 10.83 -23.70
C ARG A 143 0.37 11.40 -22.60
N LEU A 144 -0.96 11.24 -22.71
CA LEU A 144 -1.89 11.72 -21.69
C LEU A 144 -1.61 11.08 -20.33
N SER A 145 -1.35 9.78 -20.35
CA SER A 145 -1.07 9.02 -19.15
C SER A 145 0.25 9.42 -18.48
N GLU A 146 1.32 9.62 -19.25
CA GLU A 146 2.60 10.10 -18.73
C GLU A 146 2.52 11.52 -18.16
N ILE A 147 1.76 12.41 -18.81
CA ILE A 147 1.48 13.76 -18.30
C ILE A 147 0.74 13.68 -16.97
N ALA A 148 -0.29 12.83 -16.86
CA ALA A 148 -1.03 12.65 -15.61
C ALA A 148 -0.12 12.18 -14.47
N LYS A 149 0.72 11.17 -14.70
CA LYS A 149 1.71 10.70 -13.73
C LYS A 149 2.69 11.81 -13.34
N SER A 150 3.25 12.52 -14.33
CA SER A 150 4.20 13.61 -14.07
C SER A 150 3.59 14.70 -13.20
N ASN A 151 2.34 15.08 -13.47
CA ASN A 151 1.63 16.09 -12.68
C ASN A 151 1.44 15.65 -11.23
N ILE A 152 1.11 14.37 -11.00
CA ILE A 152 0.95 13.81 -9.65
C ILE A 152 2.30 13.81 -8.91
N ILE A 153 3.38 13.34 -9.55
CA ILE A 153 4.72 13.33 -8.96
C ILE A 153 5.16 14.76 -8.61
N SER A 154 4.95 15.73 -9.51
CA SER A 154 5.28 17.14 -9.24
C SER A 154 4.50 17.73 -8.06
N LYS A 155 3.23 17.34 -7.87
CA LYS A 155 2.45 17.75 -6.68
C LYS A 155 3.05 17.19 -5.39
N ILE A 156 3.42 15.91 -5.39
CA ILE A 156 4.05 15.26 -4.23
C ILE A 156 5.39 15.90 -3.90
N GLN A 157 6.22 16.16 -4.90
CA GLN A 157 7.50 16.85 -4.72
C GLN A 157 7.30 18.25 -4.12
N LYS A 158 6.24 18.97 -4.52
CA LYS A 158 5.86 20.25 -3.88
C LYS A 158 5.45 20.10 -2.42
N TYR A 159 4.74 19.03 -2.07
CA TYR A 159 4.36 18.76 -0.68
C TYR A 159 5.54 18.25 0.17
N ASN A 160 6.60 17.73 -0.46
CA ASN A 160 7.80 17.29 0.20
C ASN A 160 8.78 18.46 0.39
N THR A 161 8.57 19.27 1.43
CA THR A 161 9.35 20.50 1.69
C THR A 161 10.69 20.25 2.41
N THR A 162 11.12 19.00 2.58
CA THR A 162 12.30 18.63 3.39
C THR A 162 13.57 18.52 2.53
N THR A 163 14.68 19.08 3.02
CA THR A 163 15.91 19.35 2.25
C THR A 163 17.01 18.28 2.40
N SER A 164 16.74 17.08 2.94
CA SER A 164 17.81 16.11 3.24
C SER A 164 17.99 15.03 2.17
N VAL A 165 19.23 14.57 1.98
CA VAL A 165 19.58 13.46 1.07
C VAL A 165 18.96 12.12 1.50
N ILE A 166 18.58 11.98 2.78
CA ILE A 166 17.87 10.81 3.33
C ILE A 166 16.41 10.74 2.80
N ASP A 167 15.86 11.85 2.30
CA ASP A 167 14.50 11.92 1.76
C ASP A 167 14.33 11.21 0.40
N ASP A 168 15.42 10.86 -0.28
CA ASP A 168 15.38 10.20 -1.60
C ASP A 168 14.80 8.77 -1.52
N ALA A 169 15.10 8.02 -0.45
CA ALA A 169 14.57 6.66 -0.27
C ALA A 169 13.05 6.65 0.04
N TYR A 170 12.57 7.62 0.82
CA TYR A 170 11.15 7.74 1.15
C TYR A 170 10.34 8.28 -0.02
N LEU A 171 10.88 9.27 -0.74
CA LEU A 171 10.27 9.76 -1.97
C LEU A 171 10.14 8.63 -2.99
N LYS A 172 11.16 7.77 -3.14
CA LYS A 172 11.08 6.56 -3.99
C LYS A 172 9.99 5.59 -3.54
N LYS A 173 9.76 5.40 -2.23
CA LYS A 173 8.63 4.58 -1.73
C LYS A 173 7.28 5.17 -2.15
N ILE A 174 7.11 6.49 -1.98
CA ILE A 174 5.89 7.21 -2.39
C ILE A 174 5.70 7.13 -3.90
N GLU A 175 6.75 7.36 -4.70
CA GLU A 175 6.71 7.26 -6.15
C GLU A 175 6.31 5.86 -6.62
N ARG A 176 6.87 4.80 -6.01
CA ARG A 176 6.46 3.42 -6.30
C ARG A 176 4.99 3.18 -6.01
N TYR A 177 4.50 3.66 -4.87
CA TYR A 177 3.07 3.58 -4.52
C TYR A 177 2.19 4.28 -5.57
N ILE A 178 2.56 5.49 -5.99
CA ILE A 178 1.84 6.25 -7.01
C ILE A 178 1.88 5.56 -8.37
N ILE A 179 3.04 5.05 -8.79
CA ILE A 179 3.20 4.34 -10.06
C ILE A 179 2.29 3.12 -10.09
N ARG A 180 2.18 2.35 -8.99
CA ARG A 180 1.27 1.21 -8.90
C ARG A 180 -0.20 1.62 -9.06
N GLN A 181 -0.63 2.65 -8.34
CA GLN A 181 -2.00 3.20 -8.45
C GLN A 181 -2.30 3.75 -9.85
N TRP A 182 -1.33 4.42 -10.46
CA TRP A 182 -1.43 4.96 -11.82
C TRP A 182 -1.49 3.87 -12.89
N LEU A 183 -0.64 2.85 -12.81
CA LEU A 183 -0.70 1.68 -13.71
C LEU A 183 -2.05 0.99 -13.61
N TYR A 184 -2.57 0.82 -12.39
CA TYR A 184 -3.91 0.28 -12.21
C TYR A 184 -4.97 1.15 -12.89
N SER A 185 -4.93 2.48 -12.69
CA SER A 185 -5.91 3.39 -13.31
C SER A 185 -5.83 3.39 -14.84
N ILE A 186 -4.68 3.07 -15.43
CA ILE A 186 -4.56 2.81 -16.87
C ILE A 186 -5.26 1.50 -17.23
N PHE A 187 -4.95 0.40 -16.54
CA PHE A 187 -5.35 -0.95 -16.96
C PHE A 187 -6.84 -1.23 -16.89
N ILE A 188 -7.57 -0.56 -15.99
CA ILE A 188 -9.04 -0.60 -15.95
C ILE A 188 -9.69 -0.04 -17.23
N ASN A 189 -8.98 0.77 -18.02
CA ASN A 189 -9.47 1.31 -19.29
C ASN A 189 -9.22 0.37 -20.48
N LEU A 190 -8.47 -0.72 -20.28
CA LEU A 190 -8.00 -1.61 -21.35
C LEU A 190 -8.79 -2.93 -21.44
N ASP A 191 -10.00 -2.98 -20.89
CA ASP A 191 -10.85 -4.18 -20.86
C ASP A 191 -12.00 -4.18 -21.88
N SER A 192 -12.09 -3.18 -22.76
CA SER A 192 -13.05 -3.24 -23.87
C SER A 192 -12.60 -4.26 -24.92
N THR A 193 -13.54 -5.10 -25.35
CA THR A 193 -13.32 -6.30 -26.19
C THR A 193 -12.96 -6.02 -27.65
N ASN A 194 -12.92 -4.75 -28.09
CA ASN A 194 -12.98 -4.44 -29.53
C ASN A 194 -11.72 -3.84 -30.19
N ASN A 195 -10.61 -3.60 -29.47
CA ASN A 195 -9.55 -2.74 -30.03
C ASN A 195 -8.19 -3.43 -30.27
N GLY A 196 -8.24 -4.59 -30.92
CA GLY A 196 -7.11 -5.19 -31.66
C GLY A 196 -5.71 -5.05 -31.05
N ASN A 197 -4.74 -4.60 -31.86
CA ASN A 197 -3.33 -4.44 -31.47
C ASN A 197 -3.04 -3.21 -30.58
N THR A 198 -3.99 -2.27 -30.46
CA THR A 198 -3.85 -1.03 -29.66
C THR A 198 -3.59 -1.37 -28.21
N LYS A 199 -4.40 -2.26 -27.63
CA LYS A 199 -4.21 -2.78 -26.27
C LYS A 199 -2.81 -3.34 -26.07
N ASN A 200 -2.36 -4.16 -27.03
CA ASN A 200 -1.08 -4.84 -26.92
C ASN A 200 0.10 -3.86 -26.95
N LYS A 201 0.07 -2.86 -27.85
CA LYS A 201 1.08 -1.81 -27.89
C LYS A 201 1.14 -1.00 -26.59
N ILE A 202 -0.02 -0.65 -26.04
CA ILE A 202 -0.11 0.09 -24.77
C ILE A 202 0.45 -0.74 -23.61
N LEU A 203 0.02 -2.00 -23.46
CA LEU A 203 0.53 -2.90 -22.43
C LEU A 203 2.05 -3.12 -22.58
N GLN A 204 2.53 -3.31 -23.81
CA GLN A 204 3.95 -3.51 -24.08
C GLN A 204 4.80 -2.29 -23.69
N TYR A 205 4.29 -1.06 -23.93
CA TYR A 205 4.94 0.16 -23.46
C TYR A 205 5.10 0.17 -21.95
N TYR A 206 4.02 -0.05 -21.18
CA TYR A 206 4.09 0.00 -19.72
C TYR A 206 4.90 -1.14 -19.13
N PHE A 207 4.83 -2.34 -19.72
CA PHE A 207 5.67 -3.45 -19.33
C PHE A 207 7.15 -3.08 -19.43
N ASN A 208 7.58 -2.58 -20.59
CA ASN A 208 8.99 -2.30 -20.85
C ASN A 208 9.54 -1.14 -20.00
N ASN A 209 8.73 -0.11 -19.75
CA ASN A 209 9.18 1.08 -19.04
C ASN A 209 9.07 0.99 -17.51
N TYR A 210 8.10 0.24 -16.98
CA TYR A 210 7.81 0.24 -15.53
C TYR A 210 7.87 -1.11 -14.85
N ILE A 211 7.58 -2.21 -15.55
CA ILE A 211 7.42 -3.52 -14.91
C ILE A 211 8.65 -4.38 -15.08
N LYS A 212 9.23 -4.42 -16.29
CA LYS A 212 10.24 -5.41 -16.67
C LYS A 212 11.44 -5.46 -15.71
N LYS A 213 11.91 -4.31 -15.24
CA LYS A 213 13.06 -4.22 -14.32
C LYS A 213 12.68 -4.46 -12.85
N ASP A 214 11.44 -4.19 -12.48
CA ASP A 214 10.97 -4.20 -11.09
C ASP A 214 10.01 -5.35 -10.78
N ILE A 215 9.80 -6.28 -11.70
CA ILE A 215 8.81 -7.37 -11.56
C ILE A 215 9.01 -8.20 -10.29
N THR A 216 10.25 -8.36 -9.83
CA THR A 216 10.60 -9.08 -8.59
C THR A 216 10.16 -8.36 -7.32
N HIS A 217 9.87 -7.06 -7.38
CA HIS A 217 9.38 -6.26 -6.24
C HIS A 217 7.85 -6.31 -6.07
N TYR A 218 7.14 -7.02 -6.95
CA TYR A 218 5.70 -7.24 -6.81
C TYR A 218 5.48 -8.51 -5.97
N SER A 219 5.28 -8.32 -4.66
CA SER A 219 5.01 -9.38 -3.68
C SER A 219 3.53 -9.79 -3.63
N CYS A 220 2.65 -9.02 -4.30
CA CYS A 220 1.19 -9.15 -4.22
C CYS A 220 0.65 -9.12 -2.78
N GLU A 221 1.31 -8.35 -1.91
CA GLU A 221 0.79 -8.03 -0.58
C GLU A 221 -0.33 -6.98 -0.67
N SER A 222 -0.51 -6.34 -1.83
CA SER A 222 -1.61 -5.44 -2.12
C SER A 222 -2.41 -5.90 -3.34
N TYR A 223 -3.70 -5.54 -3.35
CA TYR A 223 -4.60 -5.76 -4.50
C TYR A 223 -4.02 -5.17 -5.80
N TRP A 224 -3.41 -3.98 -5.72
CA TRP A 224 -2.85 -3.30 -6.89
C TRP A 224 -1.69 -4.08 -7.52
N ASP A 225 -0.79 -4.61 -6.70
CA ASP A 225 0.34 -5.40 -7.18
C ASP A 225 -0.14 -6.69 -7.86
N TYR A 226 -1.13 -7.36 -7.25
CA TYR A 226 -1.74 -8.55 -7.79
C TYR A 226 -2.38 -8.26 -9.17
N GLU A 227 -3.21 -7.23 -9.29
CA GLU A 227 -3.89 -6.91 -10.55
C GLU A 227 -2.91 -6.50 -11.66
N ILE A 228 -1.83 -5.78 -11.34
CA ILE A 228 -0.79 -5.43 -12.30
C ILE A 228 -0.13 -6.70 -12.86
N ILE A 229 0.34 -7.60 -12.00
CA ILE A 229 1.00 -8.84 -12.44
C ILE A 229 0.03 -9.74 -13.18
N ARG A 230 -1.20 -9.88 -12.68
CA ARG A 230 -2.27 -10.66 -13.32
C ARG A 230 -2.56 -10.17 -14.74
N LYS A 231 -2.61 -8.84 -14.96
CA LYS A 231 -2.82 -8.26 -16.29
C LYS A 231 -1.75 -8.74 -17.28
N PHE A 232 -0.47 -8.68 -16.90
CA PHE A 232 0.61 -9.11 -17.79
C PHE A 232 0.70 -10.63 -17.94
N ALA A 233 0.42 -11.39 -16.89
CA ALA A 233 0.34 -12.85 -16.94
C ALA A 233 -0.72 -13.30 -17.96
N LYS A 234 -1.93 -12.74 -17.87
CA LYS A 234 -3.05 -13.02 -18.80
C LYS A 234 -2.71 -12.73 -20.26
N HIS A 235 -1.95 -11.66 -20.51
CA HIS A 235 -1.59 -11.24 -21.87
C HIS A 235 -0.17 -11.67 -22.29
N SER A 236 0.50 -12.52 -21.51
CA SER A 236 1.92 -12.86 -21.70
C SER A 236 2.22 -13.47 -23.08
N LYS A 237 1.36 -14.38 -23.56
CA LYS A 237 1.51 -15.03 -24.87
C LYS A 237 1.37 -14.03 -26.02
N GLU A 238 0.33 -13.19 -25.98
CA GLU A 238 0.04 -12.18 -27.01
C GLU A 238 1.14 -11.13 -27.11
N LEU A 239 1.64 -10.71 -25.95
CA LEU A 239 2.70 -9.71 -25.80
C LEU A 239 4.12 -10.29 -25.96
N ARG A 240 4.25 -11.63 -26.09
CA ARG A 240 5.51 -12.38 -26.13
C ARG A 240 6.44 -12.02 -24.96
N LEU A 241 5.86 -11.91 -23.76
CA LEU A 241 6.61 -11.58 -22.55
C LEU A 241 7.29 -12.83 -21.99
N SER A 242 8.57 -12.69 -21.64
CA SER A 242 9.29 -13.70 -20.86
C SER A 242 9.08 -13.41 -19.37
N LEU A 243 8.00 -13.94 -18.81
CA LEU A 243 7.72 -13.86 -17.38
C LEU A 243 8.32 -15.06 -16.65
N THR A 244 8.83 -14.82 -15.43
CA THR A 244 9.31 -15.89 -14.55
C THR A 244 8.19 -16.85 -14.22
N LYS A 245 8.44 -18.15 -14.36
CA LYS A 245 7.51 -19.19 -13.95
C LYS A 245 7.78 -19.63 -12.51
N TYR A 246 6.72 -19.88 -11.78
CA TYR A 246 6.72 -20.40 -10.42
C TYR A 246 5.93 -21.70 -10.38
N ASN A 247 6.22 -22.52 -9.37
CA ASN A 247 5.46 -23.74 -9.12
C ASN A 247 4.03 -23.38 -8.69
N ILE A 248 3.05 -24.08 -9.25
CA ILE A 248 1.66 -24.01 -8.80
C ILE A 248 1.57 -24.69 -7.44
N VAL A 249 1.12 -23.94 -6.42
CA VAL A 249 0.96 -24.44 -5.05
C VAL A 249 -0.29 -25.31 -4.94
N GLU A 250 -1.37 -24.90 -5.59
CA GLU A 250 -2.65 -25.61 -5.65
C GLU A 250 -3.31 -25.29 -7.00
N LYS A 251 -3.97 -26.29 -7.61
CA LYS A 251 -4.55 -26.13 -8.95
C LYS A 251 -5.77 -25.23 -8.91
N SER A 252 -5.95 -24.43 -9.95
CA SER A 252 -7.16 -23.63 -10.17
C SER A 252 -7.50 -23.47 -11.65
N ASP A 253 -8.67 -22.89 -11.90
CA ASP A 253 -9.10 -22.52 -13.26
C ASP A 253 -8.21 -21.43 -13.90
N GLU A 254 -7.34 -20.79 -13.11
CA GLU A 254 -6.41 -19.73 -13.55
C GLU A 254 -4.94 -20.20 -13.46
N ASP A 255 -4.65 -21.52 -13.54
CA ASP A 255 -3.28 -22.07 -13.53
C ASP A 255 -2.38 -21.46 -14.63
N ASP A 256 -2.97 -21.10 -15.77
CA ASP A 256 -2.26 -20.45 -16.88
C ASP A 256 -1.74 -19.05 -16.52
N ILE A 257 -2.40 -18.38 -15.57
CA ILE A 257 -2.00 -17.09 -14.98
C ILE A 257 -1.13 -17.33 -13.74
N ASN A 258 -1.56 -18.21 -12.83
CA ASN A 258 -0.92 -18.50 -11.55
C ASN A 258 0.51 -19.03 -11.70
N GLN A 259 0.83 -19.68 -12.83
CA GLN A 259 2.21 -20.11 -13.11
C GLN A 259 3.20 -18.94 -13.20
N PHE A 260 2.74 -17.69 -13.34
CA PHE A 260 3.59 -16.49 -13.37
C PHE A 260 3.56 -15.71 -12.05
N MET A 261 2.92 -16.27 -11.02
CA MET A 261 2.73 -15.66 -9.72
C MET A 261 3.57 -16.39 -8.67
N ASN A 262 4.32 -15.65 -7.85
CA ASN A 262 5.02 -16.24 -6.72
C ASN A 262 4.03 -16.80 -5.67
N LYS A 263 4.52 -17.52 -4.66
CA LYS A 263 3.67 -18.14 -3.63
C LYS A 263 2.75 -17.13 -2.92
N SER A 264 3.24 -15.91 -2.66
CA SER A 264 2.46 -14.84 -2.02
C SER A 264 1.31 -14.36 -2.91
N CYS A 265 1.59 -14.14 -4.19
CA CYS A 265 0.57 -13.79 -5.20
C CYS A 265 -0.48 -14.89 -5.38
N GLN A 266 -0.07 -16.17 -5.40
CA GLN A 266 -1.01 -17.29 -5.45
C GLN A 266 -1.89 -17.32 -4.19
N LYS A 267 -1.33 -17.09 -3.00
CA LYS A 267 -2.11 -16.95 -1.75
C LYS A 267 -3.16 -15.85 -1.88
N PHE A 268 -2.80 -14.69 -2.43
CA PHE A 268 -3.71 -13.56 -2.61
C PHE A 268 -4.93 -13.92 -3.48
N TYR A 269 -4.73 -14.69 -4.56
CA TYR A 269 -5.82 -15.22 -5.37
C TYR A 269 -6.82 -16.05 -4.54
N PHE A 270 -6.33 -17.05 -3.81
CA PHE A 270 -7.20 -17.90 -2.99
C PHE A 270 -7.90 -17.10 -1.87
N GLN A 271 -7.21 -16.14 -1.26
CA GLN A 271 -7.76 -15.25 -0.24
C GLN A 271 -8.89 -14.38 -0.80
N SER A 272 -8.69 -13.80 -1.98
CA SER A 272 -9.70 -12.96 -2.64
C SER A 272 -10.92 -13.77 -3.06
N ARG A 273 -10.73 -15.00 -3.55
CA ARG A 273 -11.83 -15.93 -3.85
C ARG A 273 -12.61 -16.32 -2.60
N TYR A 274 -11.92 -16.67 -1.51
CA TYR A 274 -12.55 -16.94 -0.22
C TYR A 274 -13.37 -15.74 0.27
N ASN A 275 -12.77 -14.55 0.32
CA ASN A 275 -13.43 -13.34 0.82
C ASN A 275 -14.71 -13.03 0.03
N TYR A 276 -14.66 -13.11 -1.31
CA TYR A 276 -15.82 -12.91 -2.17
C TYR A 276 -16.91 -13.94 -1.92
N LEU A 277 -16.58 -15.24 -1.94
CA LEU A 277 -17.54 -16.33 -1.76
C LEU A 277 -18.16 -16.31 -0.36
N ASN A 278 -17.36 -16.03 0.67
CA ASN A 278 -17.83 -15.88 2.04
C ASN A 278 -18.80 -14.69 2.18
N HIS A 279 -18.49 -13.57 1.53
CA HIS A 279 -19.38 -12.39 1.53
C HIS A 279 -20.75 -12.70 0.92
N ILE A 280 -20.80 -13.43 -0.19
CA ILE A 280 -22.06 -13.86 -0.83
C ILE A 280 -22.65 -15.14 -0.20
N LYS A 281 -22.05 -15.67 0.87
CA LYS A 281 -22.44 -16.89 1.59
C LYS A 281 -22.52 -18.13 0.70
N ASP A 282 -21.63 -18.25 -0.29
CA ASP A 282 -21.53 -19.42 -1.14
C ASP A 282 -20.79 -20.56 -0.39
N PRO A 283 -21.34 -21.79 -0.35
CA PRO A 283 -20.70 -22.93 0.30
C PRO A 283 -19.28 -23.25 -0.20
N LYS A 284 -18.95 -22.86 -1.43
CA LYS A 284 -17.58 -23.00 -1.98
C LYS A 284 -16.55 -22.20 -1.21
N ALA A 285 -16.94 -21.23 -0.37
CA ALA A 285 -16.00 -20.52 0.50
C ALA A 285 -15.16 -21.49 1.36
N GLU A 286 -15.76 -22.56 1.88
CA GLU A 286 -15.07 -23.51 2.75
C GLU A 286 -13.94 -24.26 2.03
N PHE A 287 -14.12 -24.54 0.73
CA PHE A 287 -13.06 -25.12 -0.10
C PHE A 287 -11.83 -24.21 -0.17
N TYR A 288 -12.04 -22.91 -0.43
CA TYR A 288 -10.94 -21.94 -0.46
C TYR A 288 -10.32 -21.71 0.92
N ARG A 289 -11.13 -21.74 2.00
CA ARG A 289 -10.64 -21.68 3.38
C ARG A 289 -9.69 -22.83 3.69
N THR A 290 -10.05 -24.04 3.29
CA THR A 290 -9.22 -25.24 3.49
C THR A 290 -7.88 -25.12 2.77
N ILE A 291 -7.88 -24.67 1.51
CA ILE A 291 -6.64 -24.44 0.75
C ILE A 291 -5.74 -23.41 1.43
N LEU A 292 -6.31 -22.28 1.89
CA LEU A 292 -5.56 -21.23 2.58
C LEU A 292 -4.87 -21.75 3.84
N LYS A 293 -5.57 -22.60 4.61
CA LYS A 293 -5.03 -23.22 5.81
C LYS A 293 -3.94 -24.24 5.49
N GLU A 294 -4.25 -25.23 4.65
CA GLU A 294 -3.36 -26.38 4.42
C GLU A 294 -2.14 -26.07 3.53
N LYS A 295 -2.27 -25.15 2.58
CA LYS A 295 -1.23 -24.89 1.57
C LYS A 295 -0.46 -23.60 1.82
N PHE A 296 -1.11 -22.62 2.45
CA PHE A 296 -0.56 -21.29 2.67
C PHE A 296 -0.35 -20.95 4.15
N ASN A 297 -0.64 -21.86 5.08
CA ASN A 297 -0.52 -21.68 6.52
C ASN A 297 -1.21 -20.39 7.00
N ASN A 298 -2.43 -20.16 6.49
CA ASN A 298 -3.26 -19.03 6.87
C ASN A 298 -4.38 -19.55 7.77
N ASP A 299 -4.31 -19.25 9.07
CA ASP A 299 -5.37 -19.54 10.04
C ASP A 299 -6.47 -18.46 10.00
#